data_AF-A0A4Q4CP65-F1
#
_entry.id   AF-A0A4Q4CP65-F1
#
_cell.length_a   1.000
_cell.length_b   1.000
_cell.length_c   1.000
_cell.angle_alpha   90.00
_cell.angle_beta   90.00
_cell.angle_gamma   90.00
#
_symmetry.space_group_name_H-M   'P 1'
#
loop_
_entity.id
_entity.type
_entity.pdbx_description
1 polymer ?
#
loop_
_entity_poly.entity_id
_entity_poly.type
_entity_poly.pdbx_seq_one_letter_code
_entity_poly.pdbx_strand_id
1 'polypeptide(L)'
;MRARFLLILGLVLAGLGATSAQAQNRFSLVNSTGQTIERVYVSPSRLTAWGNDVLGQAVLPPGQSTWIVPQLSDCMLDIKVVYQGGREEERRGVNACTLSRVVWGGAPAGVGDPSFQFVNSTGVVVNELYVSLSTDTSWGRDRLGQGTLAPGAGMPVSLPAGKVCTVDIRVVYADGRALERRRVETCSLRELNFR
;
A
#
# COMPACT_ATOMS: atom_id res chain seq x y z
N MET A 1 -11.23 37.21 63.61
CA MET A 1 -9.77 37.12 63.41
C MET A 1 -9.51 36.50 62.05
N ARG A 2 -8.53 37.04 61.32
CA ARG A 2 -8.20 36.75 59.92
C ARG A 2 -7.27 35.54 59.84
N ALA A 3 -7.47 34.64 58.88
CA ALA A 3 -6.38 33.80 58.37
C ALA A 3 -6.53 33.69 56.85
N ARG A 4 -5.71 34.47 56.15
CA ARG A 4 -5.50 34.37 54.70
C ARG A 4 -4.52 33.22 54.49
N PHE A 5 -4.94 32.15 53.82
CA PHE A 5 -4.02 31.14 53.29
C PHE A 5 -3.83 31.38 51.80
N LEU A 6 -2.65 31.91 51.45
CA LEU A 6 -2.09 31.88 50.11
C LEU A 6 -1.54 30.46 49.89
N LEU A 7 -1.98 29.76 48.85
CA LEU A 7 -1.33 28.55 48.38
C LEU A 7 -1.04 28.69 46.89
N ILE A 8 0.26 28.55 46.60
CA ILE A 8 0.93 28.74 45.32
C ILE A 8 0.86 27.45 44.49
N LEU A 9 0.51 27.62 43.22
CA LEU A 9 1.01 26.96 42.00
C LEU A 9 1.26 25.44 41.97
N GLY A 10 0.57 24.77 41.05
CA GLY A 10 0.99 23.50 40.47
C GLY A 10 0.48 23.36 39.04
N LEU A 11 1.14 23.99 38.07
CA LEU A 11 0.87 23.78 36.65
C LEU A 11 1.44 22.41 36.26
N VAL A 12 0.59 21.38 36.21
CA VAL A 12 0.94 20.06 35.71
C VAL A 12 1.03 20.15 34.18
N LEU A 13 2.24 20.33 33.64
CA LEU A 13 2.49 20.09 32.21
C LEU A 13 2.39 18.57 31.98
N ALA A 14 1.24 18.12 31.46
CA ALA A 14 1.11 16.79 30.89
C ALA A 14 2.00 16.72 29.63
N GLY A 15 3.17 16.10 29.77
CA GLY A 15 4.03 15.77 28.65
C GLY A 15 3.30 14.82 27.71
N LEU A 16 2.85 15.34 26.57
CA LEU A 16 2.43 14.53 25.42
C LEU A 16 3.69 13.87 24.87
N GLY A 17 3.99 12.68 25.39
CA GLY A 17 5.00 11.81 24.78
C GLY A 17 4.56 11.50 23.36
N ALA A 18 5.26 12.06 22.37
CA ALA A 18 5.12 11.63 20.98
C ALA A 18 5.52 10.15 20.92
N THR A 19 4.55 9.26 20.84
CA THR A 19 4.80 7.87 20.42
C THR A 19 5.41 7.94 19.04
N SER A 20 6.72 7.71 18.94
CA SER A 20 7.36 7.48 17.66
C SER A 20 6.63 6.31 17.00
N ALA A 21 6.12 6.52 15.79
CA ALA A 21 5.66 5.42 14.97
C ALA A 21 6.89 4.53 14.73
N GLN A 22 7.02 3.45 15.50
CA GLN A 22 8.10 2.50 15.30
C GLN A 22 8.02 2.03 13.86
N ALA A 23 9.14 2.14 13.13
CA ALA A 23 9.28 1.54 11.82
C ALA A 23 8.83 0.08 11.92
N GLN A 24 7.74 -0.25 11.21
CA GLN A 24 7.07 -1.51 11.41
C GLN A 24 7.81 -2.55 10.58
N ASN A 25 8.80 -3.25 11.15
CA ASN A 25 9.42 -4.40 10.46
C ASN A 25 8.51 -5.63 10.53
N ARG A 26 7.31 -5.51 9.97
CA ARG A 26 6.34 -6.59 9.79
C ARG A 26 5.36 -6.23 8.67
N PHE A 27 5.04 -7.22 7.85
CA PHE A 27 4.16 -7.04 6.70
C PHE A 27 3.23 -8.24 6.53
N SER A 28 2.07 -7.99 5.92
CA SER A 28 1.13 -9.04 5.52
C SER A 28 1.61 -9.64 4.19
N LEU A 29 1.92 -10.94 4.19
CA LEU A 29 2.18 -11.70 2.98
C LEU A 29 0.88 -12.31 2.48
N VAL A 30 0.49 -11.98 1.25
CA VAL A 30 -0.75 -12.44 0.61
C VAL A 30 -0.41 -13.38 -0.53
N ASN A 31 -1.03 -14.56 -0.55
CA ASN A 31 -1.00 -15.47 -1.68
C ASN A 31 -2.20 -15.18 -2.59
N SER A 32 -2.03 -14.37 -3.62
CA SER A 32 -3.03 -14.15 -4.67
C SER A 32 -2.82 -15.07 -5.88
N THR A 33 -1.95 -16.07 -5.76
CA THR A 33 -1.65 -17.03 -6.84
C THR A 33 -2.72 -18.13 -6.88
N GLY A 34 -2.70 -18.96 -7.93
CA GLY A 34 -3.49 -20.19 -7.99
C GLY A 34 -2.87 -21.41 -7.29
N GLN A 35 -1.72 -21.26 -6.62
CA GLN A 35 -0.96 -22.36 -6.00
C GLN A 35 -0.71 -22.10 -4.52
N THR A 36 -0.69 -23.15 -3.70
CA THR A 36 -0.29 -23.04 -2.28
C THR A 36 1.19 -22.66 -2.17
N ILE A 37 1.51 -21.69 -1.31
CA ILE A 37 2.88 -21.41 -0.90
C ILE A 37 3.20 -22.33 0.27
N GLU A 38 4.20 -23.19 0.11
CA GLU A 38 4.62 -24.14 1.15
C GLU A 38 5.68 -23.57 2.07
N ARG A 39 6.56 -22.70 1.56
CA ARG A 39 7.68 -22.13 2.32
C ARG A 39 7.89 -20.67 1.96
N VAL A 40 8.29 -19.88 2.94
CA VAL A 40 8.66 -18.46 2.79
C VAL A 40 10.00 -18.24 3.47
N TYR A 41 10.93 -17.58 2.80
CA TYR A 41 12.22 -17.18 3.36
C TYR A 41 12.33 -15.67 3.33
N VAL A 42 12.88 -15.10 4.40
CA VAL A 42 13.17 -13.67 4.50
C VAL A 42 14.62 -13.49 4.95
N SER A 43 15.38 -12.65 4.27
CA SER A 43 16.78 -12.38 4.58
C SER A 43 17.10 -10.90 4.39
N PRO A 44 18.02 -10.29 5.16
CA PRO A 44 18.56 -8.97 4.83
C PRO A 44 19.13 -8.95 3.40
N SER A 45 18.82 -7.92 2.61
CA SER A 45 19.27 -7.83 1.19
C SER A 45 20.79 -7.79 1.01
N ARG A 46 21.54 -7.50 2.08
CA ARG A 46 23.01 -7.55 2.09
C ARG A 46 23.57 -8.98 2.18
N LEU A 47 22.74 -9.98 2.43
CA LEU A 47 23.13 -11.39 2.53
C LEU A 47 22.67 -12.14 1.27
N THR A 48 23.51 -13.06 0.82
CA THR A 48 23.19 -13.96 -0.30
C THR A 48 22.52 -15.24 0.15
N ALA A 49 22.79 -15.69 1.38
CA ALA A 49 22.19 -16.87 1.98
C ALA A 49 20.77 -16.61 2.51
N TRP A 50 19.91 -17.60 2.33
CA TRP A 50 18.56 -17.64 2.89
C TRP A 50 18.57 -18.24 4.30
N GLY A 51 17.71 -17.72 5.18
CA GLY A 51 17.48 -18.27 6.51
C GLY A 51 16.51 -19.46 6.51
N ASN A 52 15.90 -19.70 7.67
CA ASN A 52 14.87 -20.73 7.83
C ASN A 52 13.54 -20.30 7.18
N ASP A 53 12.69 -21.29 6.91
CA ASP A 53 11.30 -21.04 6.51
C ASP A 53 10.54 -20.38 7.66
N VAL A 54 9.92 -19.23 7.38
CA VAL A 54 9.17 -18.44 8.36
C VAL A 54 7.72 -18.91 8.52
N LEU A 55 7.20 -19.81 7.65
CA LEU A 55 5.91 -20.46 7.85
C LEU A 55 6.00 -21.68 8.80
N GLY A 56 7.17 -22.28 8.93
CA GLY A 56 7.40 -23.45 9.78
C GLY A 56 6.67 -24.69 9.24
N GLN A 57 5.67 -25.18 9.96
CA GLN A 57 4.83 -26.30 9.51
C GLN A 57 3.56 -25.84 8.79
N ALA A 58 3.27 -24.55 8.79
CA ALA A 58 2.11 -24.00 8.11
C ALA A 58 2.36 -23.86 6.61
N VAL A 59 1.28 -23.80 5.85
CA VAL A 59 1.29 -23.42 4.43
C VAL A 59 0.35 -22.25 4.23
N LEU A 60 0.50 -21.52 3.12
CA LEU A 60 -0.37 -20.41 2.76
C LEU A 60 -1.15 -20.72 1.47
N PRO A 61 -2.41 -21.18 1.56
CA PRO A 61 -3.27 -21.46 0.41
C PRO A 61 -3.57 -20.23 -0.46
N PRO A 62 -4.02 -20.43 -1.71
CA PRO A 62 -4.55 -19.36 -2.57
C PRO A 62 -5.61 -18.51 -1.88
N GLY A 63 -5.57 -17.20 -2.11
CA GLY A 63 -6.50 -16.20 -1.55
C GLY A 63 -6.27 -15.86 -0.08
N GLN A 64 -5.34 -16.53 0.62
CA GLN A 64 -5.08 -16.28 2.03
C GLN A 64 -3.92 -15.31 2.25
N SER A 65 -3.82 -14.82 3.49
CA SER A 65 -2.71 -13.98 3.93
C SER A 65 -2.25 -14.34 5.33
N THR A 66 -0.98 -14.08 5.62
CA THR A 66 -0.39 -14.22 6.95
C THR A 66 0.49 -13.03 7.29
N TRP A 67 0.72 -12.78 8.57
CA TRP A 67 1.66 -11.75 9.02
C TRP A 67 3.05 -12.33 9.16
N ILE A 68 4.02 -11.69 8.51
CA ILE A 68 5.43 -11.99 8.66
C ILE A 68 6.03 -10.93 9.59
N VAL A 69 6.71 -11.39 10.65
CA VAL A 69 7.42 -10.54 11.61
C VAL A 69 8.88 -10.96 11.62
N PRO A 70 9.70 -10.46 10.67
CA PRO A 70 11.11 -10.78 10.63
C PRO A 70 11.77 -10.37 11.94
N GLN A 71 12.47 -11.32 12.59
CA GLN A 71 13.30 -11.03 13.77
C GLN A 71 14.65 -10.42 13.31
N LEU A 72 14.58 -9.40 12.47
CA LEU A 72 15.71 -8.76 11.80
C LEU A 72 15.69 -7.26 12.10
N SER A 73 16.86 -6.64 12.25
CA SER A 73 16.98 -5.18 12.38
C SER A 73 17.00 -4.46 11.03
N ASP A 74 17.38 -5.17 9.96
CA ASP A 74 17.47 -4.61 8.61
C ASP A 74 16.06 -4.31 8.05
N CYS A 75 15.91 -3.13 7.42
CA CYS A 75 14.69 -2.73 6.72
C CYS A 75 14.64 -3.25 5.28
N MET A 76 15.79 -3.32 4.62
CA MET A 76 15.89 -3.80 3.24
C MET A 76 16.02 -5.32 3.27
N LEU A 77 14.96 -5.99 2.86
CA LEU A 77 14.83 -7.43 2.92
C LEU A 77 14.64 -8.02 1.52
N ASP A 78 15.12 -9.23 1.36
CA ASP A 78 14.79 -10.11 0.25
C ASP A 78 13.81 -11.16 0.74
N ILE A 79 12.84 -11.52 -0.10
CA ILE A 79 11.80 -12.48 0.20
C ILE A 79 11.78 -13.53 -0.90
N LYS A 80 11.80 -14.80 -0.52
CA LYS A 80 11.61 -15.92 -1.44
C LYS A 80 10.41 -16.74 -1.02
N VAL A 81 9.61 -17.17 -1.98
CA VAL A 81 8.51 -18.13 -1.77
C VAL A 81 8.78 -19.39 -2.56
N VAL A 82 8.37 -20.53 -1.99
CA VAL A 82 8.36 -21.81 -2.68
C VAL A 82 6.94 -22.34 -2.70
N TYR A 83 6.43 -22.55 -3.90
CA TYR A 83 5.09 -23.06 -4.16
C TYR A 83 5.08 -24.59 -4.06
N GLN A 84 3.86 -25.13 -3.90
CA GLN A 84 3.60 -26.55 -4.11
C GLN A 84 4.16 -27.00 -5.45
N GLY A 85 4.93 -28.10 -5.43
CA GLY A 85 5.63 -28.62 -6.61
C GLY A 85 7.02 -28.00 -6.86
N GLY A 86 7.51 -27.14 -5.95
CA GLY A 86 8.91 -26.70 -5.91
C GLY A 86 9.26 -25.49 -6.77
N ARG A 87 8.28 -24.85 -7.42
CA ARG A 87 8.51 -23.57 -8.11
C ARG A 87 8.90 -22.48 -7.10
N GLU A 88 9.92 -21.70 -7.40
CA GLU A 88 10.39 -20.61 -6.54
C GLU A 88 10.17 -19.23 -7.20
N GLU A 89 9.92 -18.20 -6.38
CA GLU A 89 9.89 -16.80 -6.82
C GLU A 89 10.55 -15.92 -5.75
N GLU A 90 11.31 -14.91 -6.19
CA GLU A 90 12.06 -14.04 -5.31
C GLU A 90 11.72 -12.57 -5.55
N ARG A 91 11.72 -11.77 -4.49
CA ARG A 91 11.67 -10.31 -4.52
C ARG A 91 12.81 -9.76 -3.70
N ARG A 92 13.65 -8.96 -4.34
CA ARG A 92 14.87 -8.39 -3.76
C ARG A 92 14.66 -6.91 -3.42
N GLY A 93 15.30 -6.42 -2.36
CA GLY A 93 15.30 -5.00 -2.00
C GLY A 93 13.96 -4.45 -1.53
N VAL A 94 13.18 -5.25 -0.83
CA VAL A 94 11.86 -4.89 -0.28
C VAL A 94 12.05 -4.11 1.03
N ASN A 95 11.55 -2.86 1.11
CA ASN A 95 11.70 -2.02 2.31
C ASN A 95 10.61 -2.32 3.35
N ALA A 96 10.85 -3.33 4.19
CA ALA A 96 9.90 -3.82 5.18
C ALA A 96 9.50 -2.78 6.24
N CYS A 97 10.30 -1.75 6.47
CA CYS A 97 10.01 -0.70 7.45
C CYS A 97 8.96 0.31 6.98
N THR A 98 8.70 0.39 5.67
CA THR A 98 7.75 1.35 5.09
C THR A 98 6.54 0.68 4.46
N LEU A 99 6.63 -0.60 4.10
CA LEU A 99 5.51 -1.36 3.56
C LEU A 99 4.77 -2.17 4.62
N SER A 100 3.47 -2.32 4.43
CA SER A 100 2.61 -3.11 5.32
C SER A 100 2.13 -4.42 4.68
N ARG A 101 2.32 -4.61 3.37
CA ARG A 101 1.80 -5.75 2.61
C ARG A 101 2.68 -6.12 1.41
N VAL A 102 2.83 -7.42 1.16
CA VAL A 102 3.49 -8.02 -0.01
C VAL A 102 2.54 -9.06 -0.62
N VAL A 103 2.18 -8.90 -1.90
CA VAL A 103 1.24 -9.81 -2.59
C VAL A 103 1.98 -10.63 -3.64
N TRP A 104 1.87 -11.95 -3.58
CA TRP A 104 2.39 -12.92 -4.55
C TRP A 104 1.29 -13.37 -5.51
N GLY A 105 1.64 -13.65 -6.78
CA GLY A 105 0.68 -14.06 -7.82
C GLY A 105 -0.45 -13.08 -8.10
N GLY A 106 -0.28 -11.82 -7.72
CA GLY A 106 -0.66 -10.78 -8.66
C GLY A 106 0.10 -11.04 -9.95
N ALA A 107 -0.49 -10.67 -11.09
CA ALA A 107 0.24 -10.66 -12.34
C ALA A 107 1.58 -9.87 -12.14
N PRO A 108 2.61 -10.11 -12.99
CA PRO A 108 4.00 -9.71 -12.73
C PRO A 108 4.11 -8.33 -12.10
N ALA A 109 5.15 -8.04 -11.31
CA ALA A 109 5.39 -6.66 -10.88
C ALA A 109 5.35 -5.73 -12.11
N GLY A 110 4.25 -4.97 -12.25
CA GLY A 110 3.96 -4.24 -13.47
C GLY A 110 3.30 -5.02 -14.62
N VAL A 111 2.42 -5.98 -14.42
CA VAL A 111 1.50 -6.56 -15.42
C VAL A 111 0.34 -7.07 -14.59
N GLY A 112 -0.91 -6.68 -14.84
CA GLY A 112 -2.08 -7.10 -14.05
C GLY A 112 -3.30 -6.34 -14.48
N ASP A 113 -4.43 -6.45 -13.78
CA ASP A 113 -5.57 -5.56 -14.01
C ASP A 113 -5.42 -4.34 -13.08
N PRO A 114 -5.00 -3.17 -13.61
CA PRO A 114 -4.85 -1.96 -12.80
C PRO A 114 -6.19 -1.23 -12.64
N SER A 115 -7.33 -1.86 -12.93
CA SER A 115 -8.64 -1.27 -12.73
C SER A 115 -8.99 -1.21 -11.23
N PHE A 116 -9.57 -0.09 -10.80
CA PHE A 116 -9.92 0.15 -9.39
C PHE A 116 -11.16 1.06 -9.28
N GLN A 117 -11.79 1.07 -8.10
CA GLN A 117 -12.82 2.06 -7.77
C GLN A 117 -12.16 3.36 -7.30
N PHE A 118 -12.35 4.46 -8.03
CA PHE A 118 -11.91 5.78 -7.57
C PHE A 118 -12.98 6.40 -6.66
N VAL A 119 -12.60 6.91 -5.49
CA VAL A 119 -13.52 7.59 -4.57
C VAL A 119 -13.00 8.99 -4.28
N ASN A 120 -13.83 10.01 -4.51
CA ASN A 120 -13.54 11.38 -4.11
C ASN A 120 -13.73 11.52 -2.60
N SER A 121 -12.67 11.29 -1.83
CA SER A 121 -12.67 11.51 -0.37
C SER A 121 -12.30 12.95 0.02
N THR A 122 -12.33 13.88 -0.93
CA THR A 122 -12.12 15.31 -0.67
C THR A 122 -13.45 15.99 -0.33
N GLY A 123 -13.38 17.22 0.18
CA GLY A 123 -14.56 18.07 0.38
C GLY A 123 -14.98 18.88 -0.85
N VAL A 124 -14.37 18.65 -2.01
CA VAL A 124 -14.57 19.47 -3.23
C VAL A 124 -15.07 18.59 -4.37
N VAL A 125 -15.99 19.12 -5.18
CA VAL A 125 -16.46 18.44 -6.39
C VAL A 125 -15.32 18.29 -7.38
N VAL A 126 -15.17 17.09 -7.95
CA VAL A 126 -14.24 16.82 -9.05
C VAL A 126 -14.97 17.03 -10.37
N ASN A 127 -14.44 17.91 -11.21
CA ASN A 127 -14.96 18.15 -12.56
C ASN A 127 -14.30 17.24 -13.59
N GLU A 128 -13.01 16.94 -13.44
CA GLU A 128 -12.28 16.10 -14.41
C GLU A 128 -11.40 15.09 -13.66
N LEU A 129 -11.41 13.85 -14.15
CA LEU A 129 -10.56 12.77 -13.67
C LEU A 129 -9.80 12.17 -14.84
N TYR A 130 -8.48 12.25 -14.79
CA TYR A 130 -7.58 11.62 -15.73
C TYR A 130 -6.82 10.49 -15.05
N VAL A 131 -6.79 9.32 -15.70
CA VAL A 131 -6.03 8.16 -15.23
C VAL A 131 -5.37 7.49 -16.42
N SER A 132 -4.06 7.33 -16.38
CA SER A 132 -3.26 6.63 -17.39
C SER A 132 -2.32 5.64 -16.74
N LEU A 133 -1.83 4.65 -17.49
CA LEU A 133 -0.74 3.82 -17.00
C LEU A 133 0.50 4.72 -16.82
N SER A 134 1.34 4.47 -15.82
CA SER A 134 2.55 5.31 -15.61
C SER A 134 3.59 5.17 -16.72
N THR A 135 3.42 4.21 -17.63
CA THR A 135 4.21 4.08 -18.86
C THR A 135 3.68 4.92 -20.00
N ASP A 136 2.44 5.39 -19.91
CA ASP A 136 1.83 6.23 -20.94
C ASP A 136 2.36 7.66 -20.80
N THR A 137 2.66 8.30 -21.93
CA THR A 137 3.17 9.67 -21.98
C THR A 137 2.06 10.73 -22.01
N SER A 138 0.79 10.30 -22.06
CA SER A 138 -0.37 11.18 -22.13
C SER A 138 -1.44 10.74 -21.14
N TRP A 139 -2.17 11.72 -20.59
CA TRP A 139 -3.26 11.50 -19.63
C TRP A 139 -4.49 10.79 -20.22
N GLY A 140 -4.64 10.84 -21.54
CA GLY A 140 -5.84 10.38 -22.23
C GLY A 140 -7.04 11.31 -22.00
N ARG A 141 -8.24 10.76 -22.19
CA ARG A 141 -9.50 11.48 -22.00
C ARG A 141 -9.88 11.60 -20.53
N ASP A 142 -10.67 12.62 -20.23
CA ASP A 142 -11.41 12.69 -18.98
C ASP A 142 -12.34 11.47 -18.84
N ARG A 143 -12.32 10.88 -17.65
CA ARG A 143 -13.10 9.70 -17.28
C ARG A 143 -14.54 10.05 -16.89
N LEU A 144 -14.82 11.30 -16.52
CA LEU A 144 -16.16 11.77 -16.13
C LEU A 144 -16.99 12.28 -17.33
N GLY A 145 -16.34 12.72 -18.41
CA GLY A 145 -16.99 13.17 -19.62
C GLY A 145 -17.68 14.52 -19.42
N GLN A 146 -19.01 14.51 -19.36
CA GLN A 146 -19.82 15.71 -19.04
C GLN A 146 -20.31 15.71 -17.59
N GLY A 147 -20.01 14.65 -16.82
CA GLY A 147 -20.42 14.51 -15.44
C GLY A 147 -19.43 15.14 -14.46
N THR A 148 -19.80 15.16 -13.18
CA THR A 148 -18.93 15.55 -12.07
C THR A 148 -19.00 14.49 -10.97
N LEU A 149 -18.00 14.46 -10.09
CA LEU A 149 -17.95 13.51 -8.97
C LEU A 149 -17.97 14.26 -7.63
N ALA A 150 -19.11 14.19 -6.95
CA ALA A 150 -19.32 14.84 -5.66
C ALA A 150 -18.44 14.25 -4.54
N PRO A 151 -18.21 15.00 -3.44
CA PRO A 151 -17.60 14.46 -2.22
C PRO A 151 -18.28 13.16 -1.76
N GLY A 152 -17.48 12.14 -1.43
CA GLY A 152 -17.92 10.81 -1.03
C GLY A 152 -18.39 9.90 -2.17
N ALA A 153 -18.59 10.42 -3.38
CA ALA A 153 -18.96 9.61 -4.53
C ALA A 153 -17.74 8.91 -5.13
N GLY A 154 -17.99 7.80 -5.83
CA GLY A 154 -16.95 7.06 -6.54
C GLY A 154 -17.41 6.52 -7.88
N MET A 155 -16.45 6.15 -8.72
CA MET A 155 -16.69 5.52 -10.01
C MET A 155 -15.66 4.43 -10.31
N PRO A 156 -16.03 3.41 -11.09
CA PRO A 156 -15.06 2.43 -11.55
C PRO A 156 -14.15 3.04 -12.61
N VAL A 157 -12.85 2.81 -12.48
CA VAL A 157 -11.84 3.15 -13.49
C VAL A 157 -11.35 1.87 -14.13
N SER A 158 -11.68 1.68 -15.42
CA SER A 158 -11.18 0.56 -16.22
C SER A 158 -9.94 0.95 -17.00
N LEU A 159 -8.92 0.10 -16.93
CA LEU A 159 -7.63 0.29 -17.58
C LEU A 159 -7.19 -0.98 -18.32
N PRO A 160 -6.33 -0.86 -19.35
CA PRO A 160 -5.81 -2.02 -20.05
C PRO A 160 -5.03 -2.93 -19.09
N ALA A 161 -5.48 -4.18 -18.96
CA ALA A 161 -4.77 -5.19 -18.21
C ALA A 161 -3.48 -5.62 -18.93
N GLY A 162 -2.56 -6.20 -18.18
CA GLY A 162 -1.38 -6.88 -18.71
C GLY A 162 -0.19 -5.99 -19.09
N LYS A 163 -0.17 -4.72 -18.67
CA LYS A 163 0.90 -3.76 -19.05
C LYS A 163 1.78 -3.28 -17.92
N VAL A 164 1.20 -2.55 -16.95
CA VAL A 164 1.80 -2.06 -15.70
C VAL A 164 0.72 -1.92 -14.64
N CYS A 165 1.12 -2.07 -13.37
CA CYS A 165 0.24 -1.94 -12.20
C CYS A 165 0.36 -0.57 -11.53
N THR A 166 1.13 0.32 -12.13
CA THR A 166 1.28 1.70 -11.69
C THR A 166 0.53 2.63 -12.62
N VAL A 167 -0.22 3.55 -12.02
CA VAL A 167 -1.00 4.54 -12.74
C VAL A 167 -0.60 5.94 -12.31
N ASP A 168 -0.79 6.89 -13.21
CA ASP A 168 -0.76 8.30 -12.91
C ASP A 168 -2.20 8.82 -12.89
N ILE A 169 -2.51 9.67 -11.91
CA ILE A 169 -3.83 10.23 -11.70
C ILE A 169 -3.71 11.75 -11.66
N ARG A 170 -4.58 12.44 -12.40
CA ARG A 170 -4.75 13.89 -12.33
C ARG A 170 -6.22 14.21 -12.11
N VAL A 171 -6.49 15.07 -11.15
CA VAL A 171 -7.83 15.51 -10.76
C VAL A 171 -7.92 17.00 -10.93
N VAL A 172 -8.97 17.50 -11.58
CA VAL A 172 -9.32 18.92 -11.65
C VAL A 172 -10.61 19.15 -10.88
N TYR A 173 -10.55 20.01 -9.88
CA TYR A 173 -11.68 20.32 -9.01
C TYR A 173 -12.54 21.45 -9.57
N ALA A 174 -13.76 21.57 -9.06
CA ALA A 174 -14.70 22.62 -9.44
C ALA A 174 -14.23 24.05 -9.14
N ASP A 175 -13.26 24.20 -8.24
CA ASP A 175 -12.62 25.49 -7.93
C ASP A 175 -11.41 25.80 -8.86
N GLY A 176 -11.17 24.98 -9.87
CA GLY A 176 -10.10 25.15 -10.85
C GLY A 176 -8.73 24.63 -10.41
N ARG A 177 -8.58 24.16 -9.16
CA ARG A 177 -7.32 23.56 -8.71
C ARG A 177 -7.13 22.18 -9.35
N ALA A 178 -5.88 21.80 -9.56
CA ALA A 178 -5.52 20.47 -10.02
C ALA A 178 -4.53 19.78 -9.07
N LEU A 179 -4.69 18.47 -8.90
CA LEU A 179 -3.77 17.64 -8.13
C LEU A 179 -3.35 16.41 -8.93
N GLU A 180 -2.06 16.10 -8.90
CA GLU A 180 -1.50 14.93 -9.56
C GLU A 180 -0.91 13.96 -8.54
N ARG A 181 -1.13 12.66 -8.75
CA ARG A 181 -0.44 11.57 -8.05
C ARG A 181 0.17 10.64 -9.09
N ARG A 182 1.47 10.38 -8.96
CA ARG A 182 2.25 9.61 -9.94
C ARG A 182 2.63 8.25 -9.36
N ARG A 183 2.74 7.24 -10.23
CA ARG A 183 3.19 5.87 -9.91
C ARG A 183 2.41 5.20 -8.77
N VAL A 184 1.09 5.38 -8.75
CA VAL A 184 0.20 4.74 -7.77
C VAL A 184 0.03 3.27 -8.13
N GLU A 185 0.41 2.36 -7.23
CA GLU A 185 0.16 0.92 -7.38
C GLU A 185 -1.34 0.63 -7.24
N THR A 186 -1.92 -0.11 -8.18
CA THR A 186 -3.39 -0.34 -8.24
C THR A 186 -3.80 -1.79 -8.37
N CYS A 187 -2.93 -2.71 -8.78
CA CYS A 187 -3.29 -4.11 -8.94
C CYS A 187 -3.57 -4.81 -7.59
N SER A 188 -3.07 -4.27 -6.48
CA SER A 188 -3.43 -4.74 -5.14
C SER A 188 -4.58 -3.94 -4.49
N LEU A 189 -5.10 -2.92 -5.18
CA LEU A 189 -6.16 -2.04 -4.69
C LEU A 189 -7.48 -2.36 -5.36
N ARG A 190 -8.53 -2.54 -4.55
CA ARG A 190 -9.91 -2.55 -5.06
C ARG A 190 -10.49 -1.14 -5.17
N GLU A 191 -10.06 -0.27 -4.26
CA GLU A 191 -10.57 1.08 -4.11
C GLU A 191 -9.44 2.04 -3.76
N LEU A 192 -9.45 3.21 -4.37
CA LEU A 192 -8.55 4.32 -4.10
C LEU A 192 -9.34 5.51 -3.57
N ASN A 193 -9.17 5.77 -2.28
CA ASN A 193 -9.71 6.95 -1.60
C ASN A 193 -8.81 8.16 -1.85
N PHE A 194 -9.19 9.00 -2.82
CA PHE A 194 -8.41 10.18 -3.21
C PHE A 194 -8.69 11.35 -2.27
N ARG A 195 -7.63 11.92 -1.70
CA ARG A 195 -7.67 12.93 -0.63
C ARG A 195 -6.83 14.15 -0.98
#